data_AF-A0A2U1JRQ5-F1
#
_entry.id   AF-A0A2U1JRQ5-F1
#
_cell.length_a   1.000
_cell.length_b   1.000
_cell.length_c   1.000
_cell.angle_alpha   90.00
_cell.angle_beta   90.00
_cell.angle_gamma   90.00
#
_symmetry.space_group_name_H-M   'P 1'
#
loop_
_entity.id
_entity.type
_entity.pdbx_description
1 polymer ?
#
loop_
_entity_poly.entity_id
_entity_poly.type
_entity_poly.pdbx_seq_one_letter_code
_entity_poly.pdbx_strand_id
1 'polypeptide(L)'
;MLTINQFKNVKNSFIDKNVTIDEVFSTIKNGDSNLETILAIRKLGKSSSIYQKTKTHNIPTFRFNFKFEGKATNETIIEPTGLIYIDVDDSTTIDLTNPHIYACWKSLSETGLGILVKVDGLSLNNFKDTYHGIGNMLGIPMDLGACKATQQNVLTYDANLYHNNESLTFQAINKKVSFTPIQEGEKRERLITVNDTFLQSDKIRFNNIDDYFKGTDGDYIVFDKKKNLCIPFIPKRIEVGQRNRTMFGVLSQYALLNPTKEIGFLMACANEINKHFTQKYDPEKIQSIVAGVIKKRKEGTLETYLNKERRILFNPNKKISKEEKQKMTAVLMGKIKTDKTQKSINDTIEDWNFQSDGKITQEKITKKLNKSLATIKRNWSPFKELVSELNNSSKEDLMIKDKLIVSAKEDSPEVLKIDSKTVIDNQIENIQSLPPHHKELITKQVPTIINSTISVERFIHNCKYKFGSYVADKRFDTLKKDLEEIWNLKFMNEVTEEIRNYINSQIDYSNENGSYIKLQLLK
;
A
#
# COMPACT_ATOMS: atom_id res chain seq x y z
N MET A 1 -20.08 -12.84 19.47
CA MET A 1 -19.48 -13.06 20.81
C MET A 1 -17.97 -12.98 20.66
N LEU A 2 -17.27 -12.18 21.47
CA LEU A 2 -15.83 -12.00 21.33
C LEU A 2 -15.09 -13.20 21.92
N THR A 3 -14.18 -13.78 21.16
CA THR A 3 -13.36 -14.93 21.57
C THR A 3 -11.87 -14.60 21.51
N ILE A 4 -11.09 -15.18 22.41
CA ILE A 4 -9.64 -14.99 22.51
C ILE A 4 -8.94 -16.33 22.76
N ASN A 5 -7.61 -16.34 22.63
CA ASN A 5 -6.82 -17.52 22.96
C ASN A 5 -6.38 -17.51 24.43
N GLN A 6 -6.52 -18.66 25.09
CA GLN A 6 -5.90 -19.00 26.36
C GLN A 6 -4.64 -19.85 26.12
N PHE A 7 -3.65 -19.65 26.98
CA PHE A 7 -2.38 -20.38 27.01
C PHE A 7 -2.16 -20.97 28.40
N LYS A 8 -1.49 -22.12 28.46
CA LYS A 8 -1.24 -22.85 29.72
C LYS A 8 -0.53 -21.99 30.77
N ASN A 9 0.46 -21.19 30.36
CA ASN A 9 1.23 -20.28 31.21
C ASN A 9 2.11 -19.35 30.36
N VAL A 10 2.89 -18.46 31.00
CA VAL A 10 3.78 -17.48 30.33
C VAL A 10 4.84 -18.15 29.44
N LYS A 11 5.34 -19.33 29.80
CA LYS A 11 6.38 -20.03 29.01
C LYS A 11 5.81 -20.80 27.82
N ASN A 12 4.53 -21.14 27.86
CA ASN A 12 3.88 -21.83 26.78
C ASN A 12 3.30 -20.83 25.77
N SER A 13 3.81 -20.88 24.54
CA SER A 13 3.35 -20.02 23.44
C SER A 13 2.37 -20.73 22.50
N PHE A 14 2.06 -22.01 22.72
CA PHE A 14 1.03 -22.72 21.99
C PHE A 14 -0.33 -22.48 22.62
N ILE A 15 -1.33 -22.28 21.76
CA ILE A 15 -2.72 -22.12 22.18
C ILE A 15 -3.16 -23.39 22.91
N ASP A 16 -3.71 -23.20 24.09
CA ASP A 16 -4.29 -24.27 24.90
C ASP A 16 -5.76 -24.47 24.51
N LYS A 17 -6.53 -23.37 24.48
CA LYS A 17 -7.92 -23.36 24.02
C LYS A 17 -8.39 -21.96 23.62
N ASN A 18 -9.52 -21.89 22.93
CA ASN A 18 -10.26 -20.65 22.71
C ASN A 18 -11.29 -20.47 23.83
N VAL A 19 -11.43 -19.24 24.32
CA VAL A 19 -12.39 -18.88 25.35
C VAL A 19 -13.15 -17.62 24.94
N THR A 20 -14.37 -17.46 25.43
CA THR A 20 -15.13 -16.23 25.30
C THR A 20 -14.66 -15.20 26.32
N ILE A 21 -14.87 -13.92 26.02
CA ILE A 21 -14.54 -12.84 26.96
C ILE A 21 -15.36 -12.90 28.24
N ASP A 22 -16.62 -13.30 28.16
CA ASP A 22 -17.50 -13.40 29.34
C ASP A 22 -17.03 -14.50 30.29
N GLU A 23 -16.54 -15.63 29.76
CA GLU A 23 -15.89 -16.68 30.57
C GLU A 23 -14.64 -16.15 31.27
N VAL A 24 -13.81 -15.36 30.58
CA VAL A 24 -12.61 -14.75 31.16
C VAL A 24 -12.98 -13.78 32.29
N PHE A 25 -13.99 -12.93 32.10
CA PHE A 25 -14.46 -12.01 33.13
C PHE A 25 -15.07 -12.73 34.32
N SER A 26 -15.86 -13.78 34.09
CA SER A 26 -16.39 -14.62 35.17
C SER A 26 -15.26 -15.27 35.96
N THR A 27 -14.22 -15.77 35.28
CA THR A 27 -13.03 -16.37 35.89
C THR A 27 -12.26 -15.35 36.73
N ILE A 28 -12.03 -14.13 36.22
CA ILE A 28 -11.34 -13.07 36.98
C ILE A 28 -12.16 -12.63 38.19
N LYS A 29 -13.48 -12.48 38.03
CA LYS A 29 -14.36 -11.95 39.08
C LYS A 29 -14.67 -12.96 40.19
N ASN A 30 -14.94 -14.20 39.82
CA ASN A 30 -15.40 -15.26 40.74
C ASN A 30 -14.26 -16.22 41.13
N GLY A 31 -13.15 -16.20 40.39
CA GLY A 31 -12.07 -17.16 40.53
C GLY A 31 -12.37 -18.49 39.83
N ASP A 32 -11.34 -19.31 39.71
CA ASP A 32 -11.39 -20.71 39.26
C ASP A 32 -10.52 -21.59 40.17
N SER A 33 -10.11 -22.77 39.69
CA SER A 33 -9.18 -23.64 40.41
C SER A 33 -7.81 -22.99 40.73
N ASN A 34 -7.47 -21.85 40.13
CA ASN A 34 -6.23 -21.11 40.41
C ASN A 34 -6.39 -20.07 41.52
N LEU A 35 -7.60 -19.83 42.04
CA LEU A 35 -7.89 -18.76 43.00
C LEU A 35 -6.99 -18.83 44.25
N GLU A 36 -6.92 -19.98 44.90
CA GLU A 36 -6.09 -20.15 46.10
C GLU A 36 -4.61 -19.88 45.81
N THR A 37 -4.12 -20.33 44.65
CA THR A 37 -2.74 -20.09 44.21
C THR A 37 -2.48 -18.60 44.00
N ILE A 38 -3.41 -17.89 43.33
CA ILE A 38 -3.32 -16.45 43.08
C ILE A 38 -3.27 -15.67 44.40
N LEU A 39 -4.18 -15.98 45.33
CA LEU A 39 -4.23 -15.33 46.64
C LEU A 39 -2.98 -15.63 47.48
N ALA A 40 -2.44 -16.85 47.39
CA ALA A 40 -1.21 -17.23 48.10
C ALA A 40 0.00 -16.45 47.59
N ILE A 41 0.20 -16.36 46.27
CA ILE A 41 1.39 -15.68 45.73
C ILE A 41 1.31 -14.15 45.87
N ARG A 42 0.12 -13.55 45.89
CA ARG A 42 -0.06 -12.12 46.18
C ARG A 42 0.58 -11.72 47.51
N LYS A 43 0.40 -12.55 48.54
CA LYS A 43 0.98 -12.34 49.88
C LYS A 43 2.52 -12.35 49.88
N LEU A 44 3.16 -12.98 48.88
CA LEU A 44 4.62 -13.08 48.78
C LEU A 44 5.27 -11.84 48.14
N GLY A 45 4.51 -11.04 47.39
CA GLY A 45 5.01 -9.87 46.66
C GLY A 45 5.83 -10.17 45.39
N LYS A 46 5.94 -9.17 44.51
CA LYS A 46 6.58 -9.26 43.16
C LYS A 46 8.06 -9.68 43.20
N SER A 47 8.77 -9.36 44.28
CA SER A 47 10.21 -9.66 44.45
C SER A 47 10.49 -11.12 44.81
N SER A 48 9.48 -11.89 45.21
CA SER A 48 9.64 -13.30 45.57
C SER A 48 9.95 -14.16 44.34
N SER A 49 10.99 -15.00 44.46
CA SER A 49 11.31 -16.00 43.44
C SER A 49 10.18 -17.01 43.23
N ILE A 50 9.45 -17.33 44.29
CA ILE A 50 8.28 -18.21 44.26
C ILE A 50 7.16 -17.55 43.45
N TYR A 51 6.88 -16.25 43.70
CA TYR A 51 5.89 -15.50 42.92
C TYR A 51 6.20 -15.58 41.42
N GLN A 52 7.46 -15.27 41.03
CA GLN A 52 7.86 -15.29 39.62
C GLN A 52 7.78 -16.69 39.01
N LYS A 53 8.21 -17.73 39.75
CA LYS A 53 8.16 -19.12 39.27
C LYS A 53 6.72 -19.58 39.05
N THR A 54 5.83 -19.33 40.00
CA THR A 54 4.41 -19.71 39.91
C THR A 54 3.69 -18.93 38.82
N LYS A 55 3.85 -17.60 38.76
CA LYS A 55 3.33 -16.76 37.67
C LYS A 55 3.73 -17.29 36.30
N THR A 56 4.97 -17.75 36.17
CA THR A 56 5.56 -18.12 34.89
C THR A 56 5.19 -19.53 34.42
N HIS A 57 4.97 -20.48 35.34
CA HIS A 57 4.82 -21.91 35.02
C HIS A 57 3.44 -22.50 35.36
N ASN A 58 2.68 -21.88 36.26
CA ASN A 58 1.49 -22.51 36.83
C ASN A 58 0.20 -21.80 36.47
N ILE A 59 0.25 -20.48 36.21
CA ILE A 59 -0.95 -19.67 36.02
C ILE A 59 -1.23 -19.48 34.52
N PRO A 60 -2.47 -19.76 34.06
CA PRO A 60 -2.87 -19.50 32.68
C PRO A 60 -2.70 -18.05 32.25
N THR A 61 -2.59 -17.83 30.94
CA THR A 61 -2.51 -16.48 30.36
C THR A 61 -3.44 -16.33 29.17
N PHE A 62 -3.79 -15.09 28.86
CA PHE A 62 -4.67 -14.71 27.77
C PHE A 62 -3.99 -13.72 26.83
N ARG A 63 -4.40 -13.70 25.56
CA ARG A 63 -4.03 -12.64 24.62
C ARG A 63 -5.28 -11.98 24.08
N PHE A 64 -5.45 -10.72 24.44
CA PHE A 64 -6.68 -9.99 24.13
C PHE A 64 -6.63 -9.26 22.80
N ASN A 65 -5.45 -8.97 22.23
CA ASN A 65 -5.34 -8.06 21.08
C ASN A 65 -5.65 -8.74 19.73
N PHE A 66 -5.18 -9.98 19.58
CA PHE A 66 -5.27 -10.75 18.33
C PHE A 66 -5.52 -12.23 18.65
N LYS A 67 -6.17 -12.93 17.72
CA LYS A 67 -6.21 -14.39 17.70
C LYS A 67 -5.06 -14.94 16.87
N PHE A 68 -4.60 -16.10 17.26
CA PHE A 68 -3.48 -16.81 16.68
C PHE A 68 -3.89 -18.21 16.24
N GLU A 69 -3.08 -18.83 15.39
CA GLU A 69 -3.12 -20.26 15.07
C GLU A 69 -1.85 -20.96 15.60
N GLY A 70 -1.99 -22.09 16.28
CA GLY A 70 -0.86 -22.86 16.81
C GLY A 70 -0.01 -22.09 17.81
N LYS A 71 1.23 -21.74 17.43
CA LYS A 71 2.18 -20.99 18.27
C LYS A 71 2.02 -19.50 18.05
N ALA A 72 1.77 -18.73 19.11
CA ALA A 72 1.42 -17.33 19.00
C ALA A 72 2.62 -16.39 18.74
N THR A 73 2.82 -16.06 17.46
CA THR A 73 3.80 -15.09 16.93
C THR A 73 3.08 -14.10 16.01
N ASN A 74 3.77 -13.06 15.50
CA ASN A 74 3.11 -12.10 14.59
C ASN A 74 2.67 -12.77 13.28
N GLU A 75 3.42 -13.78 12.83
CA GLU A 75 3.20 -14.52 11.59
C GLU A 75 1.98 -15.45 11.67
N THR A 76 1.58 -15.83 12.88
CA THR A 76 0.45 -16.74 13.12
C THR A 76 -0.81 -15.99 13.57
N ILE A 77 -0.84 -14.66 13.47
CA ILE A 77 -2.05 -13.87 13.71
C ILE A 77 -3.09 -14.19 12.63
N ILE A 78 -4.27 -14.63 13.05
CA ILE A 78 -5.41 -14.88 12.16
C ILE A 78 -6.18 -13.57 11.94
N GLU A 79 -6.58 -12.93 13.03
CA GLU A 79 -7.45 -11.76 13.02
C GLU A 79 -7.33 -10.94 14.31
N PRO A 80 -7.63 -9.63 14.30
CA PRO A 80 -7.86 -8.86 15.51
C PRO A 80 -9.09 -9.40 16.26
N THR A 81 -9.06 -9.35 17.60
CA THR A 81 -10.20 -9.75 18.45
C THR A 81 -11.30 -8.69 18.53
N GLY A 82 -11.02 -7.46 18.06
CA GLY A 82 -11.85 -6.28 18.33
C GLY A 82 -11.59 -5.64 19.70
N LEU A 83 -10.49 -6.02 20.38
CA LEU A 83 -10.10 -5.48 21.68
C LEU A 83 -8.64 -5.03 21.68
N ILE A 84 -8.33 -4.03 22.49
CA ILE A 84 -6.96 -3.72 22.91
C ILE A 84 -6.85 -3.83 24.43
N TYR A 85 -5.85 -4.59 24.89
CA TYR A 85 -5.43 -4.66 26.28
C TYR A 85 -4.35 -3.62 26.56
N ILE A 86 -4.60 -2.77 27.56
CA ILE A 86 -3.65 -1.79 28.10
C ILE A 86 -3.17 -2.31 29.46
N ASP A 87 -1.86 -2.44 29.60
CA ASP A 87 -1.20 -2.79 30.86
C ASP A 87 -0.78 -1.50 31.57
N VAL A 88 -1.22 -1.33 32.81
CA VAL A 88 -0.90 -0.17 33.64
C VAL A 88 -0.12 -0.63 34.85
N ASP A 89 1.15 -0.23 34.91
CA ASP A 89 2.01 -0.48 36.07
C ASP A 89 1.91 0.66 37.09
N ASP A 90 2.07 0.29 38.36
CA ASP A 90 2.20 1.19 39.52
C ASP A 90 1.07 2.23 39.68
N SER A 91 -0.11 1.93 39.13
CA SER A 91 -1.36 2.64 39.36
C SER A 91 -2.50 1.64 39.56
N THR A 92 -3.33 1.88 40.58
CA THR A 92 -4.50 1.05 40.92
C THR A 92 -5.81 1.79 40.78
N THR A 93 -5.77 3.04 40.32
CA THR A 93 -6.93 3.90 40.17
C THR A 93 -6.97 4.50 38.78
N ILE A 94 -8.15 4.48 38.17
CA ILE A 94 -8.43 5.13 36.89
C ILE A 94 -9.84 5.72 36.94
N ASP A 95 -10.06 6.78 36.17
CA ASP A 95 -11.39 7.29 35.91
C ASP A 95 -12.22 6.30 35.06
N LEU A 96 -13.07 5.53 35.74
CA LEU A 96 -13.99 4.58 35.10
C LEU A 96 -15.16 5.25 34.38
N THR A 97 -15.34 6.57 34.50
CA THR A 97 -16.40 7.30 33.79
C THR A 97 -16.12 7.43 32.30
N ASN A 98 -14.90 7.14 31.85
CA ASN A 98 -14.57 7.17 30.43
C ASN A 98 -15.39 6.10 29.67
N PRO A 99 -16.22 6.51 28.69
CA PRO A 99 -17.17 5.61 28.04
C PRO A 99 -16.51 4.56 27.15
N HIS A 100 -15.22 4.68 26.85
CA HIS A 100 -14.48 3.70 26.05
C HIS A 100 -13.91 2.53 26.85
N ILE A 101 -13.91 2.61 28.20
CA ILE A 101 -13.44 1.51 29.04
C ILE A 101 -14.49 0.39 28.98
N TYR A 102 -14.10 -0.72 28.36
CA TYR A 102 -14.93 -1.93 28.28
C TYR A 102 -14.84 -2.74 29.56
N ALA A 103 -13.62 -2.96 30.07
CA ALA A 103 -13.40 -3.62 31.35
C ALA A 103 -12.11 -3.12 32.01
N CYS A 104 -12.06 -3.19 33.33
CA CYS A 104 -10.89 -2.83 34.13
C CYS A 104 -10.80 -3.73 35.37
N TRP A 105 -9.60 -4.22 35.69
CA TRP A 105 -9.37 -5.10 36.83
C TRP A 105 -7.94 -4.99 37.36
N LYS A 106 -7.72 -5.42 38.60
CA LYS A 106 -6.40 -5.47 39.25
C LYS A 106 -5.51 -6.55 38.66
N SER A 107 -4.26 -6.19 38.41
CA SER A 107 -3.22 -7.12 37.97
C SER A 107 -2.94 -8.21 39.03
N LEU A 108 -2.20 -9.25 38.65
CA LEU A 108 -1.90 -10.37 39.54
C LEU A 108 -1.24 -9.93 40.86
N SER A 109 -0.41 -8.87 40.83
CA SER A 109 0.25 -8.33 42.03
C SER A 109 -0.56 -7.26 42.77
N GLU A 110 -1.73 -6.87 42.25
CA GLU A 110 -2.57 -5.79 42.77
C GLU A 110 -1.93 -4.39 42.76
N THR A 111 -0.77 -4.23 42.13
CA THR A 111 -0.06 -2.95 42.03
C THR A 111 -0.34 -2.21 40.72
N GLY A 112 -1.15 -2.80 39.84
CA GLY A 112 -1.40 -2.31 38.48
C GLY A 112 -2.81 -2.68 38.02
N LEU A 113 -3.19 -2.21 36.83
CA LEU A 113 -4.49 -2.47 36.23
C LEU A 113 -4.32 -3.10 34.83
N GLY A 114 -5.22 -4.02 34.51
CA GLY A 114 -5.50 -4.43 33.14
C GLY A 114 -6.76 -3.73 32.66
N ILE A 115 -6.69 -3.08 31.49
CA ILE A 115 -7.82 -2.36 30.91
C ILE A 115 -8.09 -2.90 29.50
N LEU A 116 -9.36 -3.12 29.17
CA LEU A 116 -9.80 -3.44 27.82
C LEU A 116 -10.61 -2.30 27.22
N VAL A 117 -10.37 -2.06 25.94
CA VAL A 117 -11.13 -1.11 25.10
C VAL A 117 -11.58 -1.84 23.84
N LYS A 118 -12.85 -1.67 23.46
CA LYS A 118 -13.37 -2.15 22.17
C LYS A 118 -12.80 -1.32 21.04
N VAL A 119 -12.34 -1.97 19.97
CA VAL A 119 -11.71 -1.30 18.83
C VAL A 119 -12.26 -1.83 17.51
N ASP A 120 -12.57 -0.93 16.59
CA ASP A 120 -12.96 -1.23 15.22
C ASP A 120 -11.86 -0.85 14.22
N GLY A 121 -11.69 -1.62 13.14
CA GLY A 121 -10.67 -1.39 12.12
C GLY A 121 -9.22 -1.69 12.54
N LEU A 122 -9.01 -2.44 13.63
CA LEU A 122 -7.69 -2.80 14.12
C LEU A 122 -6.96 -3.73 13.14
N SER A 123 -5.66 -3.51 12.95
CA SER A 123 -4.77 -4.37 12.19
C SER A 123 -3.37 -4.36 12.80
N LEU A 124 -2.51 -5.31 12.42
CA LEU A 124 -1.13 -5.33 12.91
C LEU A 124 -0.38 -4.03 12.57
N ASN A 125 -0.69 -3.41 11.43
CA ASN A 125 -0.02 -2.18 10.95
C ASN A 125 -0.40 -0.93 11.74
N ASN A 126 -1.64 -0.85 12.24
CA ASN A 126 -2.14 0.30 12.98
C ASN A 126 -2.20 0.07 14.51
N PHE A 127 -1.85 -1.14 14.98
CA PHE A 127 -1.94 -1.53 16.39
C PHE A 127 -1.23 -0.55 17.32
N LYS A 128 0.03 -0.22 17.02
CA LYS A 128 0.82 0.66 17.90
C LYS A 128 0.22 2.05 18.00
N ASP A 129 -0.09 2.67 16.86
CA ASP A 129 -0.68 4.01 16.83
C ASP A 129 -2.03 4.03 17.56
N THR A 130 -2.85 2.98 17.38
CA THR A 130 -4.14 2.84 18.07
C THR A 130 -3.96 2.65 19.57
N TYR A 131 -3.02 1.80 19.99
CA TYR A 131 -2.64 1.61 21.40
C TYR A 131 -2.22 2.95 22.04
N HIS A 132 -1.38 3.73 21.36
CA HIS A 132 -1.00 5.10 21.78
C HIS A 132 -2.18 6.07 21.85
N GLY A 133 -3.07 6.03 20.86
CA GLY A 133 -4.29 6.84 20.86
C GLY A 133 -5.16 6.58 22.07
N ILE A 134 -5.36 5.30 22.41
CA ILE A 134 -6.15 4.88 23.57
C ILE A 134 -5.50 5.33 24.87
N GLY A 135 -4.19 5.11 25.07
CA GLY A 135 -3.51 5.55 26.30
C GLY A 135 -3.58 7.06 26.52
N ASN A 136 -3.41 7.84 25.45
CA ASN A 136 -3.57 9.30 25.51
C ASN A 136 -5.00 9.72 25.85
N MET A 137 -6.00 9.06 25.26
CA MET A 137 -7.42 9.31 25.54
C MET A 137 -7.78 9.00 26.99
N LEU A 138 -7.20 7.94 27.56
CA LEU A 138 -7.42 7.54 28.95
C LEU A 138 -6.54 8.34 29.94
N GLY A 139 -5.58 9.14 29.46
CA GLY A 139 -4.65 9.89 30.30
C GLY A 139 -3.68 9.01 31.09
N ILE A 140 -3.36 7.81 30.59
CA ILE A 140 -2.55 6.81 31.31
C ILE A 140 -1.10 6.82 30.80
N PRO A 141 -0.08 6.80 31.68
CA PRO A 141 1.30 6.54 31.26
C PRO A 141 1.40 5.11 30.71
N MET A 142 1.69 5.00 29.41
CA MET A 142 1.73 3.69 28.78
C MET A 142 3.08 3.00 28.92
N ASP A 143 3.05 1.70 29.24
CA ASP A 143 4.23 0.84 29.10
C ASP A 143 4.50 0.51 27.63
N LEU A 144 5.62 1.02 27.10
CA LEU A 144 6.10 0.71 25.75
C LEU A 144 6.49 -0.77 25.60
N GLY A 145 6.85 -1.43 26.71
CA GLY A 145 7.17 -2.86 26.77
C GLY A 145 5.95 -3.75 26.53
N ALA A 146 4.77 -3.32 26.99
CA ALA A 146 3.48 -3.98 26.82
C ALA A 146 2.79 -3.70 25.46
N CYS A 147 3.26 -2.71 24.69
CA CYS A 147 2.75 -2.37 23.36
C CYS A 147 3.16 -3.41 22.30
N LYS A 148 2.59 -4.61 22.41
CA LYS A 148 2.83 -5.76 21.50
C LYS A 148 1.51 -6.42 21.11
N ALA A 149 1.37 -6.76 19.83
CA ALA A 149 0.26 -7.58 19.34
C ALA A 149 0.18 -8.94 20.07
N THR A 150 1.33 -9.46 20.46
CA THR A 150 1.51 -10.73 21.18
C THR A 150 1.48 -10.61 22.71
N GLN A 151 1.09 -9.44 23.26
CA GLN A 151 1.09 -9.21 24.70
C GLN A 151 0.23 -10.25 25.43
N GLN A 152 0.84 -10.91 26.41
CA GLN A 152 0.18 -11.89 27.28
C GLN A 152 -0.19 -11.25 28.60
N ASN A 153 -1.44 -11.45 29.03
CA ASN A 153 -1.92 -11.10 30.35
C ASN A 153 -2.05 -12.37 31.19
N VAL A 154 -1.52 -12.36 32.42
CA VAL A 154 -1.62 -13.50 33.33
C VAL A 154 -2.98 -13.46 34.04
N LEU A 155 -3.63 -14.61 34.17
CA LEU A 155 -4.86 -14.75 34.93
C LEU A 155 -4.67 -14.16 36.34
N THR A 156 -5.67 -13.44 36.78
CA THR A 156 -5.73 -12.71 38.04
C THR A 156 -7.10 -12.88 38.66
N TYR A 157 -7.27 -12.40 39.89
CA TYR A 157 -8.54 -12.42 40.60
C TYR A 157 -8.92 -11.01 41.07
N ASP A 158 -10.09 -10.53 40.68
CA ASP A 158 -10.61 -9.24 41.13
C ASP A 158 -12.14 -9.27 41.19
N ALA A 159 -12.68 -9.48 42.40
CA ALA A 159 -14.12 -9.44 42.65
C ALA A 159 -14.78 -8.11 42.26
N ASN A 160 -13.98 -7.03 42.20
CA ASN A 160 -14.42 -5.69 41.83
C ASN A 160 -14.14 -5.36 40.36
N LEU A 161 -13.90 -6.36 39.51
CA LEU A 161 -13.76 -6.16 38.07
C LEU A 161 -14.92 -5.28 37.55
N TYR A 162 -14.55 -4.15 36.95
CA TYR A 162 -15.46 -3.27 36.27
C TYR A 162 -15.69 -3.78 34.85
N HIS A 163 -16.95 -3.79 34.40
CA HIS A 163 -17.34 -4.22 33.06
C HIS A 163 -18.51 -3.37 32.58
N ASN A 164 -18.37 -2.78 31.39
CA ASN A 164 -19.38 -1.96 30.73
C ASN A 164 -19.68 -2.53 29.34
N ASN A 165 -20.78 -3.28 29.21
CA ASN A 165 -21.19 -3.84 27.92
C ASN A 165 -21.52 -2.80 26.86
N GLU A 166 -21.95 -1.60 27.27
CA GLU A 166 -22.32 -0.49 26.39
C GLU A 166 -21.13 0.47 26.11
N SER A 167 -19.90 0.04 26.39
CA SER A 167 -18.71 0.86 26.13
C SER A 167 -18.61 1.24 24.65
N LEU A 168 -18.25 2.50 24.39
CA LEU A 168 -18.04 3.01 23.03
C LEU A 168 -16.83 2.34 22.36
N THR A 169 -17.02 1.97 21.10
CA THR A 169 -15.95 1.40 20.28
C THR A 169 -15.00 2.49 19.80
N PHE A 170 -13.72 2.34 20.09
CA PHE A 170 -12.66 3.22 19.61
C PHE A 170 -12.34 2.91 18.14
N GLN A 171 -12.28 3.93 17.28
CA GLN A 171 -11.96 3.75 15.87
C GLN A 171 -10.45 3.69 15.69
N ALA A 172 -9.93 2.60 15.10
CA ALA A 172 -8.50 2.41 14.93
C ALA A 172 -7.85 3.55 14.15
N ILE A 173 -6.68 3.97 14.61
CA ILE A 173 -5.95 5.09 14.01
C ILE A 173 -5.27 4.59 12.75
N ASN A 174 -5.98 4.69 11.63
CA ASN A 174 -5.40 4.50 10.32
C ASN A 174 -4.64 5.75 9.93
N LYS A 175 -3.39 5.88 10.41
CA LYS A 175 -2.45 6.72 9.68
C LYS A 175 -2.34 6.11 8.28
N LYS A 176 -2.92 6.79 7.27
CA LYS A 176 -2.29 6.79 5.95
C LYS A 176 -0.83 7.01 6.24
N VAL A 177 0.04 6.15 5.73
CA VAL A 177 1.48 6.24 5.88
C VAL A 177 1.96 7.52 5.18
N SER A 178 1.59 8.69 5.67
CA SER A 178 2.51 9.80 5.69
C SER A 178 3.57 9.32 6.63
N PHE A 179 4.66 8.81 6.04
CA PHE A 179 5.95 8.86 6.69
C PHE A 179 6.05 10.26 7.27
N THR A 180 5.75 10.40 8.55
CA THR A 180 6.13 11.61 9.27
C THR A 180 7.64 11.60 9.10
N PRO A 181 8.23 12.60 8.42
CA PRO A 181 9.67 12.69 8.37
C PRO A 181 10.10 12.65 9.82
N ILE A 182 10.85 11.61 10.21
CA ILE A 182 11.58 11.58 11.46
C ILE A 182 12.21 12.97 11.55
N GLN A 183 11.82 13.76 12.56
CA GLN A 183 12.14 15.18 12.68
C GLN A 183 13.54 15.44 12.15
N GLU A 184 13.60 16.15 11.03
CA GLU A 184 14.84 16.69 10.47
C GLU A 184 15.32 17.79 11.42
N GLY A 185 15.92 17.39 12.54
CA GLY A 185 16.47 18.28 13.57
C GLY A 185 17.86 17.85 14.04
N GLU A 186 18.14 16.55 14.09
CA GLU A 186 19.49 16.08 14.34
C GLU A 186 20.25 15.98 13.02
N LYS A 187 21.29 16.80 12.84
CA LYS A 187 22.26 16.71 11.75
C LYS A 187 22.75 15.26 11.62
N ARG A 188 22.16 14.52 10.66
CA ARG A 188 22.55 13.15 10.29
C ARG A 188 23.86 13.21 9.50
N GLU A 189 24.96 13.30 10.20
CA GLU A 189 26.27 13.04 9.59
C GLU A 189 26.38 11.56 9.27
N ARG A 190 26.61 11.25 7.99
CA ARG A 190 27.09 9.94 7.56
C ARG A 190 28.51 9.79 8.10
N LEU A 191 28.78 8.79 8.91
CA LEU A 191 30.09 8.59 9.54
C LEU A 191 30.83 7.34 9.02
N ILE A 192 30.46 6.84 7.84
CA ILE A 192 31.44 6.15 7.02
C ILE A 192 31.48 6.86 5.68
N THR A 193 32.59 7.54 5.43
CA THR A 193 32.87 8.20 4.15
C THR A 193 33.78 7.32 3.32
N VAL A 194 33.83 7.59 2.02
CA VAL A 194 34.61 6.82 1.02
C VAL A 194 36.12 6.78 1.34
N ASN A 195 36.57 7.59 2.31
CA ASN A 195 37.97 7.75 2.70
C ASN A 195 38.32 7.11 4.05
N ASP A 196 37.40 6.37 4.68
CA ASP A 196 37.78 5.52 5.81
C ASP A 196 38.50 4.29 5.23
N THR A 197 39.83 4.41 5.08
CA THR A 197 40.70 3.46 4.39
C THR A 197 40.77 2.13 5.13
N PHE A 198 39.73 1.30 4.97
CA PHE A 198 39.61 -0.04 5.55
C PHE A 198 40.37 -1.11 4.74
N LEU A 199 41.55 -0.81 4.18
CA LEU A 199 42.44 -1.64 3.33
C LEU A 199 42.45 -1.24 1.84
N GLN A 200 43.63 -1.29 1.24
CA GLN A 200 43.82 -1.25 -0.22
C GLN A 200 43.31 -2.56 -0.82
N SER A 201 42.56 -2.47 -1.92
CA SER A 201 41.92 -3.53 -2.72
C SER A 201 40.45 -3.89 -2.39
N ASP A 202 39.64 -3.74 -3.44
CA ASP A 202 38.18 -3.80 -3.61
C ASP A 202 37.30 -2.68 -3.00
N LYS A 203 36.42 -2.15 -3.85
CA LYS A 203 35.40 -1.14 -3.54
C LYS A 203 34.40 -1.70 -2.53
N ILE A 204 34.47 -1.24 -1.28
CA ILE A 204 33.50 -1.56 -0.23
C ILE A 204 32.13 -0.97 -0.60
N ARG A 205 31.09 -1.79 -0.48
CA ARG A 205 29.70 -1.42 -0.73
C ARG A 205 29.03 -1.00 0.56
N PHE A 206 28.53 0.23 0.57
CA PHE A 206 27.77 0.84 1.68
C PHE A 206 26.26 0.87 1.44
N ASN A 207 25.81 0.35 0.30
CA ASN A 207 24.40 0.22 -0.04
C ASN A 207 24.23 -0.78 -1.19
N ASN A 208 22.99 -1.15 -1.49
CA ASN A 208 22.64 -2.04 -2.59
C ASN A 208 22.26 -1.31 -3.89
N ILE A 209 22.66 -0.05 -4.09
CA ILE A 209 22.27 0.71 -5.31
C ILE A 209 22.86 0.05 -6.56
N ASP A 210 24.11 -0.42 -6.53
CA ASP A 210 24.74 -1.08 -7.69
C ASP A 210 23.93 -2.27 -8.22
N ASP A 211 23.18 -2.96 -7.35
CA ASP A 211 22.38 -4.12 -7.76
C ASP A 211 21.23 -3.75 -8.70
N TYR A 212 20.76 -2.50 -8.64
CA TYR A 212 19.72 -1.99 -9.53
C TYR A 212 20.25 -1.59 -10.92
N PHE A 213 21.57 -1.44 -11.07
CA PHE A 213 22.19 -1.03 -12.33
C PHE A 213 22.92 -2.17 -13.04
N LYS A 214 22.76 -3.42 -12.59
CA LYS A 214 23.32 -4.58 -13.27
C LYS A 214 22.69 -4.73 -14.65
N GLY A 215 23.51 -4.62 -15.70
CA GLY A 215 23.06 -4.73 -17.09
C GLY A 215 22.45 -3.45 -17.68
N THR A 216 22.55 -2.30 -16.99
CA THR A 216 22.03 -1.03 -17.49
C THR A 216 23.10 0.06 -17.41
N ASP A 217 23.34 0.80 -18.50
CA ASP A 217 24.25 1.95 -18.51
C ASP A 217 23.54 3.30 -18.27
N GLY A 218 22.27 3.27 -17.89
CA GLY A 218 21.49 4.48 -17.61
C GLY A 218 22.07 5.31 -16.47
N ASP A 219 21.94 6.63 -16.56
CA ASP A 219 22.43 7.58 -15.55
C ASP A 219 21.64 7.52 -14.24
N TYR A 220 20.36 7.17 -14.34
CA TYR A 220 19.44 7.07 -13.23
C TYR A 220 18.29 6.10 -13.53
N ILE A 221 17.63 5.65 -12.47
CA ILE A 221 16.40 4.86 -12.53
C ILE A 221 15.33 5.61 -11.76
N VAL A 222 14.15 5.75 -12.38
CA VAL A 222 12.96 6.32 -11.75
C VAL A 222 11.96 5.20 -11.53
N PHE A 223 11.46 5.06 -10.31
CA PHE A 223 10.43 4.08 -9.99
C PHE A 223 9.06 4.74 -9.81
N ASP A 224 8.02 4.08 -10.31
CA ASP A 224 6.62 4.49 -10.10
C ASP A 224 6.22 4.43 -8.63
N LYS A 225 6.64 3.35 -7.95
CA LYS A 225 6.56 3.19 -6.50
C LYS A 225 7.97 3.24 -5.93
N LYS A 226 8.13 3.88 -4.77
CA LYS A 226 9.43 3.95 -4.11
C LYS A 226 9.96 2.52 -3.86
N LYS A 227 11.27 2.35 -4.00
CA LYS A 227 11.99 1.11 -3.67
C LYS A 227 12.76 1.28 -2.37
N ASN A 228 12.84 0.19 -1.61
CA ASN A 228 13.58 0.15 -0.36
C ASN A 228 15.04 -0.26 -0.62
N LEU A 229 15.95 0.46 0.00
CA LEU A 229 17.39 0.24 -0.07
C LEU A 229 17.91 -0.23 1.28
N CYS A 230 18.95 -1.06 1.23
CA CYS A 230 19.80 -1.34 2.36
C CYS A 230 20.88 -0.25 2.43
N ILE A 231 20.86 0.57 3.48
CA ILE A 231 21.92 1.54 3.77
C ILE A 231 22.29 1.42 5.26
N PRO A 232 23.29 0.60 5.62
CA PRO A 232 23.74 0.45 7.00
C PRO A 232 24.02 1.82 7.63
N PHE A 233 23.63 1.97 8.89
CA PHE A 233 23.75 3.22 9.63
C PHE A 233 24.25 2.94 11.04
N ILE A 234 25.30 3.64 11.45
CA ILE A 234 25.86 3.59 12.79
C ILE A 234 25.38 4.86 13.53
N PRO A 235 24.57 4.75 14.59
CA PRO A 235 24.19 5.89 15.40
C PRO A 235 25.41 6.53 16.07
N LYS A 236 25.39 7.86 16.25
CA LYS A 236 26.49 8.60 16.92
C LYS A 236 26.79 8.08 18.33
N ARG A 237 25.74 7.67 19.05
CA ARG A 237 25.79 7.17 20.41
C ARG A 237 24.88 5.95 20.56
N ILE A 238 25.39 4.90 21.19
CA ILE A 238 24.68 3.62 21.36
C ILE A 238 24.68 3.24 22.84
N GLU A 239 23.49 3.16 23.42
CA GLU A 239 23.26 2.85 24.84
C GLU A 239 23.43 1.37 25.17
N VAL A 240 23.78 1.07 26.42
CA VAL A 240 24.16 -0.27 26.93
C VAL A 240 23.20 -1.38 26.50
N GLY A 241 21.88 -1.13 26.50
CA GLY A 241 20.84 -2.10 26.11
C GLY A 241 20.64 -2.31 24.61
N GLN A 242 21.20 -1.45 23.74
CA GLN A 242 21.05 -1.55 22.28
C GLN A 242 22.33 -2.03 21.58
N ARG A 243 23.47 -2.05 22.28
CA ARG A 243 24.80 -2.39 21.73
C ARG A 243 24.82 -3.64 20.86
N ASN A 244 24.39 -4.78 21.42
CA ASN A 244 24.42 -6.06 20.70
C ASN A 244 23.53 -6.04 19.45
N ARG A 245 22.30 -5.55 19.58
CA ARG A 245 21.34 -5.46 18.49
C ARG A 245 21.87 -4.56 17.36
N THR A 246 22.40 -3.39 17.70
CA THR A 246 22.91 -2.43 16.72
C THR A 246 24.14 -2.97 16.02
N MET A 247 25.14 -3.46 16.75
CA MET A 247 26.36 -4.01 16.14
C MET A 247 26.07 -5.23 15.28
N PHE A 248 25.31 -6.20 15.80
CA PHE A 248 24.94 -7.38 15.02
C PHE A 248 24.15 -7.00 13.76
N GLY A 249 23.18 -6.09 13.89
CA GLY A 249 22.35 -5.63 12.77
C GLY A 249 23.18 -4.92 11.69
N VAL A 250 24.05 -3.99 12.07
CA VAL A 250 24.91 -3.27 11.12
C VAL A 250 25.92 -4.21 10.44
N LEU A 251 26.58 -5.09 11.21
CA LEU A 251 27.55 -6.05 10.67
C LEU A 251 26.90 -7.06 9.72
N SER A 252 25.70 -7.55 10.04
CA SER A 252 24.95 -8.45 9.15
C SER A 252 24.74 -7.83 7.77
N GLN A 253 24.45 -6.53 7.74
CA GLN A 253 24.20 -5.80 6.51
C GLN A 253 25.49 -5.57 5.72
N TYR A 254 26.59 -5.23 6.38
CA TYR A 254 27.90 -5.15 5.73
C TYR A 254 28.34 -6.50 5.16
N ALA A 255 28.09 -7.58 5.89
CA ALA A 255 28.41 -8.95 5.47
C ALA A 255 27.63 -9.39 4.22
N LEU A 256 26.36 -8.96 4.09
CA LEU A 256 25.51 -9.22 2.92
C LEU A 256 25.88 -8.33 1.72
N LEU A 257 26.16 -7.05 1.95
CA LEU A 257 26.55 -6.12 0.89
C LEU A 257 27.92 -6.46 0.28
N ASN A 258 28.80 -7.07 1.06
CA ASN A 258 30.19 -7.37 0.69
C ASN A 258 30.48 -8.88 0.87
N PRO A 259 29.91 -9.75 0.03
CA PRO A 259 29.98 -11.20 0.21
C PRO A 259 31.41 -11.75 0.12
N THR A 260 32.30 -11.10 -0.64
CA THR A 260 33.71 -11.49 -0.81
C THR A 260 34.60 -11.08 0.36
N LYS A 261 34.12 -10.20 1.25
CA LYS A 261 34.94 -9.70 2.36
C LYS A 261 34.96 -10.69 3.53
N GLU A 262 36.15 -10.89 4.07
CA GLU A 262 36.44 -11.86 5.12
C GLU A 262 36.21 -11.32 6.54
N ILE A 263 36.51 -12.14 7.54
CA ILE A 263 36.33 -11.81 8.96
C ILE A 263 37.09 -10.54 9.38
N GLY A 264 38.28 -10.29 8.82
CA GLY A 264 39.08 -9.10 9.13
C GLY A 264 38.36 -7.79 8.82
N PHE A 265 37.64 -7.73 7.69
CA PHE A 265 36.81 -6.58 7.33
C PHE A 265 35.68 -6.34 8.35
N LEU A 266 34.95 -7.39 8.73
CA LEU A 266 33.88 -7.26 9.72
C LEU A 266 34.40 -6.90 11.11
N MET A 267 35.58 -7.39 11.50
CA MET A 267 36.25 -6.99 12.74
C MET A 267 36.57 -5.49 12.72
N ALA A 268 37.08 -4.96 11.61
CA ALA A 268 37.35 -3.53 11.47
C ALA A 268 36.05 -2.70 11.58
N CYS A 269 34.98 -3.11 10.90
CA CYS A 269 33.67 -2.47 11.04
C CYS A 269 33.14 -2.55 12.47
N ALA A 270 33.31 -3.69 13.16
CA ALA A 270 32.83 -3.88 14.52
C ALA A 270 33.56 -2.96 15.51
N ASN A 271 34.88 -2.81 15.35
CA ASN A 271 35.68 -1.88 16.14
C ASN A 271 35.23 -0.43 15.91
N GLU A 272 34.89 -0.05 14.67
CA GLU A 272 34.33 1.27 14.38
C GLU A 272 32.99 1.49 15.10
N ILE A 273 32.07 0.54 14.99
CA ILE A 273 30.78 0.60 15.69
C ILE A 273 30.98 0.71 17.22
N ASN A 274 31.94 -0.02 17.77
CA ASN A 274 32.24 -0.02 19.21
C ASN A 274 32.71 1.35 19.72
N LYS A 275 33.30 2.21 18.87
CA LYS A 275 33.66 3.59 19.25
C LYS A 275 32.44 4.44 19.61
N HIS A 276 31.28 4.11 19.05
CA HIS A 276 30.01 4.80 19.31
C HIS A 276 29.26 4.29 20.54
N PHE A 277 29.79 3.27 21.22
CA PHE A 277 29.15 2.73 22.41
C PHE A 277 29.45 3.62 23.61
N THR A 278 28.41 3.89 24.41
CA THR A 278 28.55 4.56 25.72
C THR A 278 29.48 3.79 26.66
N GLN A 279 29.41 2.46 26.61
CA GLN A 279 30.35 1.56 27.23
C GLN A 279 30.85 0.58 26.17
N LYS A 280 32.16 0.56 25.93
CA LYS A 280 32.77 -0.30 24.91
C LYS A 280 32.67 -1.77 25.31
N TYR A 281 32.54 -2.65 24.31
CA TYR A 281 32.80 -4.07 24.48
C TYR A 281 34.29 -4.36 24.49
N ASP A 282 34.65 -5.40 25.23
CA ASP A 282 35.94 -6.05 25.17
C ASP A 282 36.15 -6.76 23.81
N PRO A 283 37.41 -7.01 23.40
CA PRO A 283 37.72 -7.64 22.13
C PRO A 283 37.09 -9.03 21.94
N GLU A 284 36.99 -9.84 22.99
CA GLU A 284 36.43 -11.20 22.93
C GLU A 284 34.94 -11.16 22.59
N LYS A 285 34.20 -10.21 23.19
CA LYS A 285 32.78 -10.00 22.90
C LYS A 285 32.56 -9.56 21.45
N ILE A 286 33.42 -8.69 20.93
CA ILE A 286 33.38 -8.26 19.52
C ILE A 286 33.62 -9.45 18.60
N GLN A 287 34.66 -10.24 18.87
CA GLN A 287 34.99 -11.43 18.09
C GLN A 287 33.84 -12.44 18.08
N SER A 288 33.19 -12.66 19.23
CA SER A 288 32.02 -13.53 19.33
C SER A 288 30.85 -13.07 18.45
N ILE A 289 30.56 -11.75 18.43
CA ILE A 289 29.49 -11.18 17.58
C ILE A 289 29.83 -11.35 16.10
N VAL A 290 31.06 -11.03 15.69
CA VAL A 290 31.52 -11.17 14.31
C VAL A 290 31.48 -12.64 13.86
N ALA A 291 31.93 -13.58 14.69
CA ALA A 291 31.83 -15.01 14.42
C ALA A 291 30.38 -15.45 14.21
N GLY A 292 29.45 -14.94 15.02
CA GLY A 292 28.01 -15.17 14.86
C GLY A 292 27.44 -14.66 13.53
N VAL A 293 27.87 -13.47 13.09
CA VAL A 293 27.48 -12.92 11.77
C VAL A 293 28.03 -13.79 10.64
N ILE A 294 29.30 -14.17 10.69
CA ILE A 294 29.93 -15.03 9.68
C ILE A 294 29.24 -16.39 9.60
N LYS A 295 28.94 -17.01 10.76
CA LYS A 295 28.22 -18.27 10.83
C LYS A 295 26.87 -18.17 10.12
N LYS A 296 26.05 -17.17 10.48
CA LYS A 296 24.75 -16.94 9.84
C LYS A 296 24.85 -16.61 8.35
N ARG A 297 25.93 -15.94 7.92
CA ARG A 297 26.20 -15.72 6.49
C ARG A 297 26.42 -17.04 5.75
N LYS A 298 27.26 -17.92 6.32
CA LYS A 298 27.54 -19.25 5.74
C LYS A 298 26.29 -20.13 5.70
N GLU A 299 25.43 -20.02 6.71
CA GLU A 299 24.15 -20.73 6.80
C GLU A 299 23.06 -20.12 5.89
N GLY A 300 23.30 -18.97 5.27
CA GLY A 300 22.30 -18.29 4.43
C GLY A 300 21.12 -17.69 5.20
N THR A 301 21.22 -17.56 6.52
CA THR A 301 20.11 -17.11 7.39
C THR A 301 20.15 -15.60 7.68
N LEU A 302 21.05 -14.84 7.04
CA LEU A 302 21.09 -13.39 7.18
C LEU A 302 20.08 -12.75 6.24
N GLU A 303 19.28 -11.84 6.77
CA GLU A 303 18.30 -11.08 6.00
C GLU A 303 18.75 -9.63 5.81
N THR A 304 18.46 -9.09 4.63
CA THR A 304 18.76 -7.69 4.32
C THR A 304 17.69 -6.78 4.91
N TYR A 305 18.07 -5.88 5.81
CA TYR A 305 17.16 -4.87 6.35
C TYR A 305 17.10 -3.62 5.45
N LEU A 306 15.98 -3.44 4.75
CA LEU A 306 15.81 -2.32 3.82
C LEU A 306 15.25 -1.09 4.55
N ASN A 307 16.13 -0.15 4.89
CA ASN A 307 15.84 0.95 5.82
C ASN A 307 15.65 2.31 5.15
N LYS A 308 15.76 2.39 3.81
CA LYS A 308 15.66 3.68 3.12
C LYS A 308 14.90 3.62 1.82
N GLU A 309 13.80 4.35 1.75
CA GLU A 309 13.03 4.51 0.52
C GLU A 309 13.68 5.49 -0.45
N ARG A 310 13.68 5.15 -1.73
CA ARG A 310 14.07 6.03 -2.83
C ARG A 310 13.14 5.85 -4.03
N ARG A 311 12.79 6.97 -4.66
CA ARG A 311 12.06 7.00 -5.94
C ARG A 311 13.00 7.10 -7.13
N ILE A 312 14.13 7.79 -6.94
CA ILE A 312 15.15 8.00 -7.96
C ILE A 312 16.46 7.44 -7.40
N LEU A 313 17.12 6.60 -8.19
CA LEU A 313 18.48 6.15 -7.95
C LEU A 313 19.38 6.71 -9.03
N PHE A 314 20.57 7.13 -8.65
CA PHE A 314 21.60 7.56 -9.59
C PHE A 314 22.64 6.47 -9.70
N ASN A 315 23.09 6.22 -10.92
CA ASN A 315 24.10 5.22 -11.20
C ASN A 315 25.40 5.61 -10.49
N PRO A 316 25.92 4.78 -9.57
CA PRO A 316 27.13 5.09 -8.81
C PRO A 316 28.40 5.06 -9.66
N ASN A 317 28.36 4.47 -10.86
CA ASN A 317 29.48 4.46 -11.81
C ASN A 317 29.54 5.74 -12.64
N LYS A 318 28.44 6.49 -12.73
CA LYS A 318 28.40 7.80 -13.39
C LYS A 318 28.81 8.88 -12.38
N LYS A 319 29.83 9.67 -12.72
CA LYS A 319 30.36 10.75 -11.87
C LYS A 319 29.45 11.99 -11.91
N ILE A 320 28.21 11.86 -11.43
CA ILE A 320 27.24 12.95 -11.36
C ILE A 320 27.37 13.66 -10.01
N SER A 321 27.54 14.98 -10.03
CA SER A 321 27.70 15.81 -8.84
C SER A 321 26.41 15.87 -8.00
N LYS A 322 26.53 16.30 -6.74
CA LYS A 322 25.38 16.45 -5.84
C LYS A 322 24.38 17.48 -6.37
N GLU A 323 24.87 18.59 -6.93
CA GLU A 323 24.05 19.67 -7.46
C GLU A 323 23.27 19.22 -8.71
N GLU A 324 23.94 18.50 -9.62
CA GLU A 324 23.28 17.91 -10.79
C GLU A 324 22.21 16.90 -10.38
N LYS A 325 22.51 16.01 -9.42
CA LYS A 325 21.52 15.07 -8.87
C LYS A 325 20.29 15.80 -8.31
N GLN A 326 20.50 16.93 -7.62
CA GLN A 326 19.40 17.73 -7.08
C GLN A 326 18.57 18.38 -8.18
N LYS A 327 19.21 18.98 -9.20
CA LYS A 327 18.54 19.55 -10.38
C LYS A 327 17.73 18.49 -11.13
N MET A 328 18.34 17.35 -11.46
CA MET A 328 17.68 16.22 -12.11
C MET A 328 16.49 15.69 -11.28
N THR A 329 16.68 15.54 -9.97
CA THR A 329 15.62 15.10 -9.06
C THR A 329 14.43 16.07 -9.10
N ALA A 330 14.67 17.38 -9.05
CA ALA A 330 13.61 18.38 -9.09
C ALA A 330 12.80 18.31 -10.40
N VAL A 331 13.49 18.19 -11.54
CA VAL A 331 12.87 18.06 -12.86
C VAL A 331 12.04 16.78 -12.96
N LEU A 332 12.63 15.63 -12.61
CA LEU A 332 11.95 14.33 -12.68
C LEU A 332 10.74 14.27 -11.74
N MET A 333 10.88 14.76 -10.50
CA MET A 333 9.77 14.82 -9.55
C MET A 333 8.67 15.78 -10.01
N GLY A 334 9.04 16.89 -10.66
CA GLY A 334 8.10 17.81 -11.29
C GLY A 334 7.28 17.10 -12.36
N LYS A 335 7.95 16.42 -13.29
CA LYS A 335 7.31 15.64 -14.36
C LYS A 335 6.35 14.58 -13.80
N ILE A 336 6.79 13.77 -12.84
CA ILE A 336 5.93 12.74 -12.20
C ILE A 336 4.64 13.35 -11.61
N LYS A 337 4.72 14.54 -10.99
CA LYS A 337 3.54 15.22 -10.43
C LYS A 337 2.61 15.73 -11.53
N THR A 338 3.15 16.28 -12.60
CA THR A 338 2.42 16.71 -13.78
C THR A 338 1.69 15.52 -14.41
N ASP A 339 2.42 14.45 -14.72
CA ASP A 339 1.88 13.24 -15.37
C ASP A 339 0.77 12.62 -14.51
N LYS A 340 0.96 12.51 -13.19
CA LYS A 340 -0.09 12.00 -12.29
C LYS A 340 -1.34 12.87 -12.29
N THR A 341 -1.17 14.19 -12.36
CA THR A 341 -2.30 15.14 -12.39
C THR A 341 -3.03 15.05 -13.71
N GLN A 342 -2.29 15.02 -14.83
CA GLN A 342 -2.84 14.84 -16.17
C GLN A 342 -3.59 13.53 -16.29
N LYS A 343 -3.01 12.42 -15.80
CA LYS A 343 -3.70 11.14 -15.75
C LYS A 343 -5.02 11.22 -14.98
N SER A 344 -5.02 11.83 -13.79
CA SER A 344 -6.26 11.98 -13.01
C SER A 344 -7.32 12.80 -13.74
N ILE A 345 -6.90 13.83 -14.50
CA ILE A 345 -7.81 14.63 -15.33
C ILE A 345 -8.37 13.76 -16.47
N ASN A 346 -7.52 13.01 -17.15
CA ASN A 346 -7.93 12.11 -18.23
C ASN A 346 -8.93 11.06 -17.75
N ASP A 347 -8.59 10.34 -16.67
CA ASP A 347 -9.45 9.32 -16.08
C ASP A 347 -10.84 9.92 -15.72
N THR A 348 -10.86 11.17 -15.22
CA THR A 348 -12.13 11.87 -14.91
C THR A 348 -12.94 12.24 -16.17
N ILE A 349 -12.27 12.57 -17.28
CA ILE A 349 -12.91 12.90 -18.56
C ILE A 349 -13.47 11.62 -19.21
N GLU A 350 -12.73 10.52 -19.14
CA GLU A 350 -13.18 9.21 -19.65
C GLU A 350 -14.41 8.71 -18.89
N ASP A 351 -14.43 8.86 -17.57
CA ASP A 351 -15.55 8.50 -16.70
C ASP A 351 -16.65 9.58 -16.63
N TRP A 352 -16.65 10.56 -17.55
CA TRP A 352 -17.58 11.69 -17.47
C TRP A 352 -19.00 11.32 -17.91
N ASN A 353 -19.99 11.61 -17.06
CA ASN A 353 -21.40 11.38 -17.40
C ASN A 353 -22.08 12.70 -17.78
N PHE A 354 -22.33 12.89 -19.08
CA PHE A 354 -22.97 14.11 -19.58
C PHE A 354 -24.43 14.32 -19.12
N GLN A 355 -25.14 13.26 -18.72
CA GLN A 355 -26.51 13.38 -18.23
C GLN A 355 -26.55 13.94 -16.80
N SER A 356 -25.70 13.43 -15.90
CA SER A 356 -25.67 13.86 -14.51
C SER A 356 -24.76 15.06 -14.27
N ASP A 357 -23.61 15.09 -14.95
CA ASP A 357 -22.57 16.09 -14.72
C ASP A 357 -22.64 17.27 -15.72
N GLY A 358 -23.40 17.13 -16.82
CA GLY A 358 -23.53 18.12 -17.89
C GLY A 358 -22.21 18.36 -18.64
N LYS A 359 -22.08 19.56 -19.26
CA LYS A 359 -20.86 19.97 -20.00
C LYS A 359 -19.60 19.86 -19.13
N ILE A 360 -18.53 19.30 -19.70
CA ILE A 360 -17.20 19.25 -19.07
C ILE A 360 -16.64 20.68 -19.01
N THR A 361 -16.33 21.14 -17.81
CA THR A 361 -15.63 22.41 -17.57
C THR A 361 -14.51 22.23 -16.56
N GLN A 362 -13.50 23.10 -16.61
CA GLN A 362 -12.39 23.08 -15.64
C GLN A 362 -12.88 23.17 -14.19
N GLU A 363 -13.95 23.93 -13.93
CA GLU A 363 -14.56 24.08 -12.60
C GLU A 363 -15.21 22.80 -12.11
N LYS A 364 -15.90 22.05 -12.97
CA LYS A 364 -16.51 20.78 -12.57
C LYS A 364 -15.46 19.69 -12.38
N ILE A 365 -14.42 19.66 -13.21
CA ILE A 365 -13.26 18.78 -13.00
C ILE A 365 -12.57 19.10 -11.66
N THR A 366 -12.40 20.39 -11.35
CA THR A 366 -11.88 20.87 -10.06
C THR A 366 -12.68 20.29 -8.89
N LYS A 367 -14.02 20.33 -8.99
CA LYS A 367 -14.93 19.76 -7.97
C LYS A 367 -14.80 18.24 -7.86
N LYS A 368 -14.83 17.49 -8.97
CA LYS A 368 -14.71 16.02 -8.95
C LYS A 368 -13.37 15.53 -8.40
N LEU A 369 -12.27 16.18 -8.78
CA LEU A 369 -10.93 15.79 -8.35
C LEU A 369 -10.48 16.37 -7.00
N ASN A 370 -11.27 17.28 -6.42
CA ASN A 370 -10.91 18.05 -5.23
C ASN A 370 -9.51 18.68 -5.35
N LYS A 371 -9.25 19.35 -6.47
CA LYS A 371 -7.99 20.07 -6.76
C LYS A 371 -8.27 21.56 -6.93
N SER A 372 -7.24 22.41 -6.83
CA SER A 372 -7.43 23.83 -7.11
C SER A 372 -7.57 24.10 -8.61
N LEU A 373 -8.36 25.14 -8.94
CA LEU A 373 -8.56 25.55 -10.33
C LEU A 373 -7.23 25.92 -11.01
N ALA A 374 -6.30 26.54 -10.27
CA ALA A 374 -4.97 26.88 -10.78
C ALA A 374 -4.17 25.63 -11.21
N THR A 375 -4.25 24.53 -10.44
CA THR A 375 -3.61 23.27 -10.80
C THR A 375 -4.24 22.66 -12.04
N ILE A 376 -5.57 22.67 -12.16
CA ILE A 376 -6.26 22.18 -13.35
C ILE A 376 -5.87 23.01 -14.57
N LYS A 377 -5.95 24.35 -14.50
CA LYS A 377 -5.56 25.26 -15.59
C LYS A 377 -4.16 24.99 -16.12
N ARG A 378 -3.18 24.82 -15.23
CA ARG A 378 -1.77 24.54 -15.60
C ARG A 378 -1.61 23.23 -16.37
N ASN A 379 -2.43 22.23 -16.08
CA ASN A 379 -2.36 20.90 -16.68
C ASN A 379 -3.42 20.67 -17.77
N TRP A 380 -4.23 21.68 -18.11
CA TRP A 380 -5.40 21.54 -18.98
C TRP A 380 -5.06 21.49 -20.47
N SER A 381 -3.93 22.05 -20.88
CA SER A 381 -3.59 22.25 -22.30
C SER A 381 -3.75 20.99 -23.16
N PRO A 382 -3.30 19.79 -22.74
CA PRO A 382 -3.43 18.56 -23.53
C PRO A 382 -4.87 18.08 -23.72
N PHE A 383 -5.82 18.57 -22.93
CA PHE A 383 -7.21 18.10 -22.93
C PHE A 383 -8.17 19.07 -23.64
N LYS A 384 -7.70 20.22 -24.12
CA LYS A 384 -8.57 21.26 -24.68
C LYS A 384 -9.37 20.79 -25.90
N GLU A 385 -8.70 20.13 -26.83
CA GLU A 385 -9.30 19.63 -28.07
C GLU A 385 -10.29 18.51 -27.77
N LEU A 386 -9.84 17.47 -27.05
CA LEU A 386 -10.68 16.36 -26.59
C LEU A 386 -11.96 16.83 -25.89
N VAL A 387 -11.83 17.75 -24.94
CA VAL A 387 -13.00 18.26 -24.20
C VAL A 387 -13.92 19.10 -25.09
N SER A 388 -13.37 19.80 -26.10
CA SER A 388 -14.18 20.54 -27.06
C SER A 388 -15.02 19.60 -27.92
N GLU A 389 -14.39 18.55 -28.46
CA GLU A 389 -15.04 17.51 -29.27
C GLU A 389 -16.16 16.82 -28.48
N LEU A 390 -15.84 16.28 -27.30
CA LEU A 390 -16.82 15.57 -26.47
C LEU A 390 -18.03 16.45 -26.08
N ASN A 391 -17.79 17.73 -25.78
CA ASN A 391 -18.87 18.66 -25.47
C ASN A 391 -19.75 18.99 -26.68
N ASN A 392 -19.17 19.03 -27.89
CA ASN A 392 -19.93 19.28 -29.12
C ASN A 392 -20.79 18.07 -29.49
N SER A 393 -20.21 16.86 -29.48
CA SER A 393 -20.95 15.62 -29.77
C SER A 393 -22.11 15.41 -28.79
N SER A 394 -21.89 15.66 -27.50
CA SER A 394 -22.97 15.58 -26.51
C SER A 394 -24.10 16.59 -26.74
N LYS A 395 -23.80 17.75 -27.32
CA LYS A 395 -24.82 18.76 -27.62
C LYS A 395 -25.69 18.34 -28.80
N GLU A 396 -25.09 17.72 -29.81
CA GLU A 396 -25.78 17.16 -30.97
C GLU A 396 -26.71 16.01 -30.55
N ASP A 397 -26.23 15.09 -29.72
CA ASP A 397 -27.03 13.98 -29.18
C ASP A 397 -28.26 14.47 -28.39
N LEU A 398 -28.10 15.53 -27.58
CA LEU A 398 -29.21 16.13 -26.82
C LEU A 398 -30.21 16.82 -27.75
N MET A 399 -29.75 17.54 -28.77
CA MET A 399 -30.64 18.17 -29.76
C MET A 399 -31.43 17.15 -30.58
N ILE A 400 -30.84 16.01 -30.93
CA ILE A 400 -31.53 14.92 -31.62
C ILE A 400 -32.60 14.30 -30.72
N LYS A 401 -32.29 14.04 -29.43
CA LYS A 401 -33.27 13.52 -28.47
C LYS A 401 -34.45 14.48 -28.25
N ASP A 402 -34.18 15.77 -28.10
CA ASP A 402 -35.25 16.76 -27.92
C ASP A 402 -36.14 16.84 -29.17
N LYS A 403 -35.57 16.79 -30.38
CA LYS A 403 -36.36 16.73 -31.63
C LYS A 403 -37.20 15.46 -31.74
N LEU A 404 -36.65 14.31 -31.35
CA LEU A 404 -37.38 13.03 -31.35
C LEU A 404 -38.52 12.99 -30.31
N ILE A 405 -38.33 13.63 -29.16
CA ILE A 405 -39.37 13.74 -28.12
C ILE A 405 -40.49 14.68 -28.56
N VAL A 406 -40.17 15.76 -29.28
CA VAL A 406 -41.17 16.67 -29.86
C VAL A 406 -41.96 15.95 -30.96
N SER A 407 -41.30 15.21 -31.86
CA SER A 407 -42.01 14.47 -32.91
C SER A 407 -42.88 13.33 -32.37
N ALA A 408 -42.47 12.65 -31.29
CA ALA A 408 -43.28 11.59 -30.66
C ALA A 408 -44.50 12.13 -29.88
N LYS A 409 -44.55 13.43 -29.58
CA LYS A 409 -45.72 14.08 -28.97
C LYS A 409 -46.69 14.66 -30.00
N GLU A 410 -46.30 14.75 -31.26
CA GLU A 410 -47.08 15.35 -32.36
C GLU A 410 -47.59 14.33 -33.38
N ASP A 411 -47.83 13.06 -32.98
CA ASP A 411 -48.63 12.12 -33.79
C ASP A 411 -50.12 12.48 -33.72
N SER A 412 -50.45 13.58 -34.41
CA SER A 412 -51.74 13.90 -35.02
C SER A 412 -51.43 14.21 -36.50
N PRO A 413 -52.19 13.67 -37.47
CA PRO A 413 -51.76 13.69 -38.86
C PRO A 413 -52.02 15.06 -39.48
N GLU A 414 -51.01 15.92 -39.57
CA GLU A 414 -51.01 16.94 -40.62
C GLU A 414 -49.61 17.40 -41.07
N VAL A 415 -49.51 17.45 -42.39
CA VAL A 415 -48.36 17.69 -43.27
C VAL A 415 -47.55 18.94 -42.91
N LEU A 416 -46.22 18.80 -42.78
CA LEU A 416 -45.28 19.91 -43.00
C LEU A 416 -44.00 19.43 -43.71
N LYS A 417 -43.85 19.88 -44.96
CA LYS A 417 -42.65 19.76 -45.80
C LYS A 417 -41.63 20.81 -45.35
N ILE A 418 -40.40 20.41 -44.98
CA ILE A 418 -39.19 21.24 -45.14
C ILE A 418 -38.01 20.37 -45.60
N ASP A 419 -37.21 21.01 -46.45
CA ASP A 419 -36.23 20.55 -47.43
C ASP A 419 -34.84 20.24 -46.83
N SER A 420 -34.30 19.04 -47.11
CA SER A 420 -32.88 18.70 -47.00
C SER A 420 -32.54 17.54 -47.94
N LYS A 421 -32.88 17.76 -49.22
CA LYS A 421 -32.88 16.76 -50.29
C LYS A 421 -31.63 16.84 -51.17
N THR A 422 -30.46 16.42 -50.69
CA THR A 422 -29.29 16.31 -51.59
C THR A 422 -28.19 15.30 -51.21
N VAL A 423 -28.15 14.75 -50.00
CA VAL A 423 -27.18 13.67 -49.66
C VAL A 423 -27.86 12.30 -49.55
N ILE A 424 -29.16 12.29 -49.21
CA ILE A 424 -29.94 11.06 -49.02
C ILE A 424 -30.44 10.49 -50.37
N ASP A 425 -30.70 11.33 -51.37
CA ASP A 425 -31.29 10.90 -52.65
C ASP A 425 -30.40 9.96 -53.47
N ASN A 426 -29.08 10.16 -53.45
CA ASN A 426 -28.14 9.28 -54.17
C ASN A 426 -28.01 7.88 -53.54
N GLN A 427 -28.41 7.70 -52.29
CA GLN A 427 -28.45 6.38 -51.64
C GLN A 427 -29.84 5.73 -51.72
N ILE A 428 -30.92 6.54 -51.79
CA ILE A 428 -32.29 6.03 -51.92
C ILE A 428 -32.58 5.49 -53.33
N GLU A 429 -31.99 6.05 -54.39
CA GLU A 429 -32.21 5.55 -55.76
C GLU A 429 -31.74 4.10 -55.96
N ASN A 430 -30.70 3.67 -55.23
CA ASN A 430 -30.22 2.28 -55.25
C ASN A 430 -31.05 1.32 -54.37
N ILE A 431 -31.83 1.83 -53.42
CA ILE A 431 -32.66 1.02 -52.52
C ILE A 431 -34.07 0.80 -53.12
N GLN A 432 -34.54 1.72 -53.99
CA GLN A 432 -35.87 1.63 -54.58
C GLN A 432 -36.04 0.46 -55.57
N SER A 433 -34.96 -0.08 -56.15
CA SER A 433 -34.98 -1.23 -57.06
C SER A 433 -35.05 -2.61 -56.39
N LEU A 434 -35.00 -2.68 -55.05
CA LEU A 434 -34.97 -3.96 -54.32
C LEU A 434 -36.38 -4.47 -53.93
N PRO A 435 -36.57 -5.81 -53.85
CA PRO A 435 -37.86 -6.42 -53.49
C PRO A 435 -38.33 -6.03 -52.08
N PRO A 436 -39.66 -6.04 -51.81
CA PRO A 436 -40.25 -5.52 -50.57
C PRO A 436 -39.69 -6.11 -49.28
N HIS A 437 -39.34 -7.40 -49.26
CA HIS A 437 -38.77 -8.08 -48.10
C HIS A 437 -37.35 -7.59 -47.73
N HIS A 438 -36.59 -7.00 -48.68
CA HIS A 438 -35.25 -6.47 -48.40
C HIS A 438 -35.29 -5.03 -47.86
N LYS A 439 -36.31 -4.25 -48.25
CA LYS A 439 -36.55 -2.91 -47.71
C LYS A 439 -36.87 -2.94 -46.21
N GLU A 440 -37.62 -3.94 -45.75
CA GLU A 440 -37.98 -4.06 -44.33
C GLU A 440 -36.78 -4.47 -43.45
N LEU A 441 -35.85 -5.27 -43.98
CA LEU A 441 -34.63 -5.68 -43.28
C LEU A 441 -33.64 -4.51 -43.11
N ILE A 442 -33.45 -3.72 -44.17
CA ILE A 442 -32.52 -2.58 -44.18
C ILE A 442 -33.01 -1.48 -43.25
N THR A 443 -34.31 -1.17 -43.26
CA THR A 443 -34.89 -0.09 -42.42
C THR A 443 -34.79 -0.41 -40.91
N LYS A 444 -34.78 -1.71 -40.54
CA LYS A 444 -34.56 -2.16 -39.15
C LYS A 444 -33.08 -2.20 -38.74
N GLN A 445 -32.14 -2.25 -39.69
CA GLN A 445 -30.70 -2.37 -39.43
C GLN A 445 -29.93 -1.04 -39.49
N VAL A 446 -30.43 -0.03 -40.19
CA VAL A 446 -29.77 1.29 -40.33
C VAL A 446 -29.47 1.99 -38.98
N PRO A 447 -30.36 1.99 -37.96
CA PRO A 447 -30.04 2.56 -36.65
C PRO A 447 -28.94 1.78 -35.91
N THR A 448 -28.83 0.47 -36.17
CA THR A 448 -27.81 -0.41 -35.61
C THR A 448 -26.46 -0.17 -36.27
N ILE A 449 -26.45 0.05 -37.60
CA ILE A 449 -25.26 0.36 -38.40
C ILE A 449 -24.69 1.73 -38.00
N ILE A 450 -25.52 2.76 -37.84
CA ILE A 450 -25.08 4.10 -37.42
C ILE A 450 -24.49 4.07 -36.00
N ASN A 451 -25.11 3.33 -35.06
CA ASN A 451 -24.58 3.15 -33.71
C ASN A 451 -23.28 2.34 -33.69
N SER A 452 -23.12 1.35 -34.58
CA SER A 452 -21.86 0.59 -34.70
C SER A 452 -20.74 1.45 -35.30
N THR A 453 -21.01 2.28 -36.30
CA THR A 453 -19.99 3.17 -36.89
C THR A 453 -19.50 4.22 -35.89
N ILE A 454 -20.41 4.81 -35.10
CA ILE A 454 -20.07 5.75 -34.01
C ILE A 454 -19.26 5.02 -32.91
N SER A 455 -19.56 3.76 -32.61
CA SER A 455 -18.80 2.95 -31.66
C SER A 455 -17.40 2.59 -32.16
N VAL A 456 -17.24 2.37 -33.47
CA VAL A 456 -15.95 2.07 -34.11
C VAL A 456 -15.08 3.33 -34.21
N GLU A 457 -15.63 4.49 -34.56
CA GLU A 457 -14.87 5.75 -34.55
C GLU A 457 -14.41 6.13 -33.15
N ARG A 458 -15.27 5.94 -32.14
CA ARG A 458 -14.92 6.15 -30.72
C ARG A 458 -13.88 5.15 -30.23
N PHE A 459 -13.90 3.91 -30.74
CA PHE A 459 -12.86 2.91 -30.50
C PHE A 459 -11.52 3.30 -31.12
N ILE A 460 -11.50 3.69 -32.41
CA ILE A 460 -10.30 4.15 -33.11
C ILE A 460 -9.72 5.39 -32.43
N HIS A 461 -10.56 6.33 -32.01
CA HIS A 461 -10.14 7.53 -31.28
C HIS A 461 -9.57 7.20 -29.88
N ASN A 462 -10.20 6.29 -29.13
CA ASN A 462 -9.68 5.82 -27.83
C ASN A 462 -8.38 5.04 -27.95
N CYS A 463 -8.21 4.24 -29.01
CA CYS A 463 -6.93 3.59 -29.33
C CYS A 463 -5.85 4.63 -29.65
N LYS A 464 -6.16 5.67 -30.45
CA LYS A 464 -5.24 6.78 -30.74
C LYS A 464 -4.80 7.50 -29.46
N TYR A 465 -5.71 7.71 -28.50
CA TYR A 465 -5.41 8.42 -27.25
C TYR A 465 -4.63 7.55 -26.25
N LYS A 466 -5.03 6.28 -26.08
CA LYS A 466 -4.40 5.34 -25.12
C LYS A 466 -3.01 4.89 -25.55
N PHE A 467 -2.73 4.86 -26.85
CA PHE A 467 -1.41 4.55 -27.41
C PHE A 467 -0.63 5.79 -27.89
N GLY A 468 -1.17 6.99 -27.67
CA GLY A 468 -0.54 8.26 -28.03
C GLY A 468 0.79 8.47 -27.30
N SER A 469 1.88 8.48 -28.09
CA SER A 469 3.32 8.62 -27.77
C SER A 469 4.15 7.36 -27.47
N TYR A 470 3.59 6.15 -27.58
CA TYR A 470 4.37 4.91 -27.41
C TYR A 470 3.91 3.79 -28.35
N VAL A 471 4.41 3.74 -29.59
CA VAL A 471 4.67 2.48 -30.31
C VAL A 471 5.71 2.76 -31.41
N ALA A 472 6.96 2.42 -31.16
CA ALA A 472 7.90 2.06 -32.22
C ALA A 472 8.13 0.55 -32.07
N ASP A 473 7.72 -0.22 -33.07
CA ASP A 473 7.91 -1.67 -33.22
C ASP A 473 7.30 -2.60 -32.15
N LYS A 474 6.04 -3.03 -32.39
CA LYS A 474 5.46 -4.23 -31.75
C LYS A 474 5.09 -5.27 -32.81
N ARG A 475 5.35 -6.55 -32.53
CA ARG A 475 4.86 -7.70 -33.33
C ARG A 475 3.32 -7.78 -33.25
N PHE A 476 2.68 -8.05 -34.39
CA PHE A 476 1.22 -8.16 -34.53
C PHE A 476 0.57 -9.11 -33.52
N ASP A 477 1.19 -10.26 -33.25
CA ASP A 477 0.65 -11.28 -32.34
C ASP A 477 0.55 -10.78 -30.89
N THR A 478 1.47 -9.92 -30.46
CA THR A 478 1.45 -9.33 -29.12
C THR A 478 0.33 -8.29 -29.00
N LEU A 479 0.12 -7.47 -30.03
CA LEU A 479 -0.97 -6.50 -30.06
C LEU A 479 -2.34 -7.19 -30.08
N LYS A 480 -2.47 -8.28 -30.85
CA LYS A 480 -3.67 -9.11 -30.90
C LYS A 480 -4.01 -9.69 -29.52
N LYS A 481 -3.01 -10.25 -28.83
CA LYS A 481 -3.19 -10.83 -27.49
C LYS A 481 -3.58 -9.77 -26.45
N ASP A 482 -2.95 -8.59 -26.49
CA ASP A 482 -3.29 -7.46 -25.62
C ASP A 482 -4.75 -6.99 -25.86
N LEU A 483 -5.25 -7.05 -27.11
CA LEU A 483 -6.62 -6.69 -27.46
C LEU A 483 -7.64 -7.77 -27.08
N GLU A 484 -7.30 -9.05 -27.24
CA GLU A 484 -8.11 -10.20 -26.84
C GLU A 484 -8.25 -10.31 -25.30
N GLU A 485 -7.21 -9.93 -24.54
CA GLU A 485 -7.23 -9.93 -23.07
C GLU A 485 -8.13 -8.83 -22.49
N ILE A 486 -8.40 -7.77 -23.26
CA ILE A 486 -9.21 -6.63 -22.81
C ILE A 486 -10.72 -6.88 -22.98
N TRP A 487 -11.18 -7.83 -23.81
CA TRP A 487 -12.63 -8.01 -24.05
C TRP A 487 -13.11 -9.44 -24.39
N ASN A 488 -14.28 -9.81 -23.84
CA ASN A 488 -14.93 -11.12 -23.97
C ASN A 488 -15.42 -11.47 -25.40
N LEU A 489 -15.30 -12.76 -25.76
CA LEU A 489 -15.15 -13.32 -27.11
C LEU A 489 -16.31 -13.23 -28.12
N LYS A 490 -17.55 -12.91 -27.73
CA LYS A 490 -18.71 -13.10 -28.64
C LYS A 490 -19.00 -11.92 -29.58
N PHE A 491 -18.65 -10.70 -29.19
CA PHE A 491 -18.85 -9.49 -30.00
C PHE A 491 -17.71 -9.26 -31.01
N MET A 492 -16.60 -10.00 -30.86
CA MET A 492 -15.37 -9.74 -31.61
C MET A 492 -15.42 -10.25 -33.05
N ASN A 493 -16.06 -11.36 -33.38
CA ASN A 493 -15.86 -12.00 -34.71
C ASN A 493 -16.16 -11.09 -35.92
N GLU A 494 -17.14 -10.20 -35.82
CA GLU A 494 -17.47 -9.25 -36.90
C GLU A 494 -16.54 -8.02 -36.90
N VAL A 495 -16.29 -7.44 -35.72
CA VAL A 495 -15.37 -6.30 -35.53
C VAL A 495 -13.91 -6.67 -35.84
N THR A 496 -13.53 -7.93 -35.63
CA THR A 496 -12.17 -8.43 -35.87
C THR A 496 -11.83 -8.43 -37.35
N GLU A 497 -12.81 -8.58 -38.24
CA GLU A 497 -12.52 -8.69 -39.68
C GLU A 497 -12.32 -7.35 -40.36
N GLU A 498 -13.07 -6.33 -39.98
CA GLU A 498 -12.80 -4.96 -40.41
C GLU A 498 -11.49 -4.43 -39.82
N ILE A 499 -11.22 -4.70 -38.53
CA ILE A 499 -9.95 -4.32 -37.91
C ILE A 499 -8.78 -5.09 -38.54
N ARG A 500 -8.95 -6.38 -38.83
CA ARG A 500 -7.92 -7.19 -39.51
C ARG A 500 -7.64 -6.65 -40.91
N ASN A 501 -8.68 -6.33 -41.68
CA ASN A 501 -8.52 -5.74 -43.02
C ASN A 501 -7.83 -4.38 -42.96
N TYR A 502 -8.20 -3.53 -42.00
CA TYR A 502 -7.55 -2.25 -41.78
C TYR A 502 -6.09 -2.44 -41.36
N ILE A 503 -5.77 -3.28 -40.39
CA ILE A 503 -4.40 -3.51 -39.94
C ILE A 503 -3.55 -4.15 -41.06
N ASN A 504 -4.09 -5.11 -41.81
CA ASN A 504 -3.41 -5.70 -42.97
C ASN A 504 -3.10 -4.66 -44.05
N SER A 505 -3.95 -3.63 -44.21
CA SER A 505 -3.68 -2.51 -45.13
C SER A 505 -2.53 -1.59 -44.66
N GLN A 506 -2.07 -1.73 -43.42
CA GLN A 506 -1.03 -0.88 -42.82
C GLN A 506 0.30 -1.63 -42.56
N ILE A 507 0.43 -2.89 -43.00
CA ILE A 507 1.67 -3.67 -42.83
C ILE A 507 2.75 -3.10 -43.76
N ASP A 508 3.85 -2.62 -43.17
CA ASP A 508 4.93 -1.93 -43.89
C ASP A 508 6.03 -2.90 -44.34
N TYR A 509 6.27 -3.98 -43.57
CA TYR A 509 7.22 -5.04 -43.93
C TYR A 509 6.94 -6.36 -43.18
N SER A 510 7.23 -7.50 -43.83
CA SER A 510 7.14 -8.84 -43.22
C SER A 510 8.38 -9.68 -43.54
N ASN A 511 8.80 -10.52 -42.59
CA ASN A 511 9.83 -11.54 -42.81
C ASN A 511 9.50 -12.84 -42.05
N GLU A 512 10.38 -13.82 -42.13
CA GLU A 512 10.23 -15.14 -41.47
C GLU A 512 10.03 -15.04 -39.95
N ASN A 513 10.39 -13.91 -39.34
CA ASN A 513 10.27 -13.62 -37.92
C ASN A 513 9.03 -12.75 -37.57
N GLY A 514 8.10 -12.53 -38.51
CA GLY A 514 6.80 -11.88 -38.28
C GLY A 514 6.56 -10.60 -39.11
N SER A 515 5.34 -10.06 -38.98
CA SER A 515 4.88 -8.85 -39.67
C SER A 515 4.96 -7.62 -38.76
N TYR A 516 5.42 -6.50 -39.33
CA TYR A 516 5.58 -5.21 -38.64
C TYR A 516 4.68 -4.15 -39.28
N ILE A 517 3.99 -3.37 -38.45
CA ILE A 517 3.00 -2.38 -38.87
C ILE A 517 3.52 -0.99 -38.48
N LYS A 518 3.62 -0.09 -39.45
CA LYS A 518 3.95 1.31 -39.20
C LYS A 518 2.66 2.12 -39.26
N LEU A 519 2.08 2.41 -38.11
CA LEU A 519 0.91 3.29 -38.03
C LEU A 519 1.37 4.73 -38.33
N GLN A 520 1.18 5.20 -39.57
CA GLN A 520 1.37 6.61 -39.89
C GLN A 520 0.29 7.43 -39.17
N LEU A 521 0.73 8.36 -38.33
CA LEU A 521 -0.11 9.44 -37.79
C LEU A 521 -0.56 10.33 -38.95
N LEU A 522 -1.71 10.01 -39.54
CA LEU A 522 -2.43 10.98 -40.38
C LEU A 522 -3.04 12.04 -39.44
N LYS A 523 -2.71 13.30 -39.75
CA LYS A 523 -3.15 14.52 -39.06
C LYS A 523 -4.66 14.65 -38.99
#